data_AF-A0ABD3Q5X7-F1
#
_entry.id   AF-A0ABD3Q5X7-F1
#
_cell.length_a   1.000
_cell.length_b   1.000
_cell.length_c   1.000
_cell.angle_alpha   90.00
_cell.angle_beta   90.00
_cell.angle_gamma   90.00
#
_symmetry.space_group_name_H-M   'P 1'
#
loop_
_entity.id
_entity.type
_entity.pdbx_description
1 polymer ?
#
loop_
_entity_poly.entity_id
_entity_poly.type
_entity_poly.pdbx_seq_one_letter_code
_entity_poly.pdbx_strand_id
1 'polypeptide(L)'
;MEHLLTQAAYDISIRSQVEETLSSILHDVETAYSLEQSLNNHNVLRDLQEKYAAIQLRYEEREAVWEMERREKERLGVALLEEIVKLSARGVREEKERRSLEMQLQRLMSDGKQSADLSAVTKNQESAAPPHVAKGINELSLEDPATDVGESAQLEETGPVPTSDDTTNDDAAVCQKEEPITEGSANKVTINLHELNESILMNMFSFMDPMDVMNFAQINKAMFTRIDTLFGMGSTAVSSDTNAGTATVPKEPQVSTASTTDTTNSRPPLPPGSVTSTTVAQSSASVASVNSQSSGTALKTSPKLFAMPSPTIPSIVGPSSGASWIPRFGSATDASSVALASQSTTTAPTHTRAPSTGSAGSAVPDTEIKLNAAMANSMASKLSPAELSVILRMREKLQKCEADAARSRQEKEDAVANLASVEAVKEFLVARVRDTEKTVQNQKEEMKEVQKKNLADQEVIIFLDERVKKLEGEVNDIKSQESIAKQEAADAVAKNEKKVRVLSDMLRFEREQMASNEREWKNTKKLLVKEVKSCRSHIVTLEAELDGLKRQNEQLKQGLRVTSPPNKGLKYR
;
A
#
# COMPACT_ATOMS: atom_id res chain seq x y z
N MET A 1 38.63 -83.05 -59.22
CA MET A 1 37.29 -82.91 -58.62
C MET A 1 37.39 -82.48 -57.17
N GLU A 2 38.23 -83.13 -56.34
CA GLU A 2 38.45 -82.75 -54.93
C GLU A 2 38.87 -81.29 -54.73
N HIS A 3 39.85 -80.78 -55.48
CA HIS A 3 40.28 -79.38 -55.39
C HIS A 3 39.14 -78.36 -55.67
N LEU A 4 38.20 -78.69 -56.57
CA LEU A 4 37.05 -77.82 -56.86
C LEU A 4 36.03 -77.84 -55.71
N LEU A 5 35.85 -78.99 -55.05
CA LEU A 5 34.99 -79.10 -53.87
C LEU A 5 35.60 -78.40 -52.66
N THR A 6 36.92 -78.51 -52.44
CA THR A 6 37.62 -77.76 -51.37
C THR A 6 37.56 -76.26 -51.61
N GLN A 7 37.75 -75.80 -52.85
CA GLN A 7 37.60 -74.39 -53.19
C GLN A 7 36.15 -73.90 -52.97
N ALA A 8 35.16 -74.67 -53.41
CA ALA A 8 33.75 -74.33 -53.20
C ALA A 8 33.38 -74.27 -51.72
N ALA A 9 33.89 -75.20 -50.89
CA ALA A 9 33.68 -75.18 -49.44
C ALA A 9 34.35 -73.97 -48.78
N TYR A 10 35.55 -73.59 -49.22
CA TYR A 10 36.24 -72.40 -48.76
C TYR A 10 35.49 -71.12 -49.13
N ASP A 11 35.01 -71.02 -50.37
CA ASP A 11 34.22 -69.87 -50.83
C ASP A 11 32.90 -69.74 -50.07
N ILE A 12 32.23 -70.85 -49.74
CA ILE A 12 31.03 -70.86 -48.89
C ILE A 12 31.35 -70.36 -47.48
N SER A 13 32.47 -70.79 -46.90
CA SER A 13 32.93 -70.33 -45.58
C SER A 13 33.19 -68.82 -45.55
N ILE A 14 33.87 -68.28 -46.57
CA ILE A 14 34.07 -66.83 -46.71
C ILE A 14 32.73 -66.11 -46.81
N ARG A 15 31.80 -66.61 -47.63
CA ARG A 15 30.47 -65.99 -47.77
C ARG A 15 29.71 -65.98 -46.44
N SER A 16 29.78 -67.06 -45.68
CA SER A 16 29.17 -67.14 -44.34
C SER A 16 29.79 -66.11 -43.39
N GLN A 17 31.12 -65.93 -43.40
CA GLN A 17 31.78 -64.90 -42.56
C GLN A 17 31.42 -63.48 -43.01
N VAL A 18 31.33 -63.23 -44.31
CA VAL A 18 30.88 -61.94 -44.85
C VAL A 18 29.42 -61.67 -44.45
N GLU A 19 28.55 -62.66 -44.53
CA GLU A 19 27.15 -62.55 -44.10
C GLU A 19 27.03 -62.26 -42.59
N GLU A 20 27.84 -62.94 -41.75
CA GLU A 20 27.88 -62.70 -40.31
C GLU A 20 28.38 -61.28 -39.97
N THR A 21 29.47 -60.85 -40.62
CA THR A 21 30.00 -59.48 -40.42
C THR A 21 29.04 -58.40 -40.91
N LEU A 22 28.36 -58.60 -42.05
CA LEU A 22 27.32 -57.68 -42.52
C LEU A 22 26.11 -57.64 -41.58
N SER A 23 25.70 -58.79 -41.04
CA SER A 23 24.61 -58.86 -40.05
C SER A 23 24.98 -58.14 -38.75
N SER A 24 26.23 -58.29 -38.29
CA SER A 24 26.76 -57.56 -37.13
C SER A 24 26.76 -56.05 -37.37
N ILE A 25 27.24 -55.59 -38.53
CA ILE A 25 27.26 -54.15 -38.88
C ILE A 25 25.83 -53.60 -38.96
N LEU A 26 24.89 -54.35 -39.55
CA LEU A 26 23.49 -53.94 -39.62
C LEU A 26 22.89 -53.80 -38.22
N HIS A 27 23.17 -54.73 -37.32
CA HIS A 27 22.74 -54.66 -35.92
C HIS A 27 23.35 -53.45 -35.17
N ASP A 28 24.62 -53.14 -35.41
CA ASP A 28 25.28 -51.97 -34.82
C ASP A 28 24.66 -50.66 -35.35
N VAL A 29 24.31 -50.59 -36.64
CA VAL A 29 23.62 -49.44 -37.24
C VAL A 29 22.22 -49.26 -36.66
N GLU A 30 21.45 -50.35 -36.52
CA GLU A 30 20.13 -50.32 -35.90
C GLU A 30 20.21 -49.87 -34.43
N THR A 31 21.22 -50.36 -33.70
CA THR A 31 21.47 -49.96 -32.31
C THR A 31 21.85 -48.50 -32.20
N ALA A 32 22.74 -48.01 -33.08
CA ALA A 32 23.14 -46.61 -33.15
C ALA A 32 21.94 -45.69 -33.46
N TYR A 33 21.09 -46.09 -34.41
CA TYR A 33 19.86 -45.35 -34.74
C TYR A 33 18.88 -45.30 -33.56
N SER A 34 18.69 -46.42 -32.86
CA SER A 34 17.86 -46.48 -31.64
C SER A 34 18.39 -45.57 -30.52
N LEU A 35 19.72 -45.54 -30.33
CA LEU A 35 20.36 -44.66 -29.35
C LEU A 35 20.23 -43.19 -29.74
N GLU A 36 20.40 -42.85 -31.02
CA GLU A 36 20.20 -41.49 -31.53
C GLU A 36 18.76 -41.02 -31.30
N GLN A 37 17.77 -41.87 -31.60
CA GLN A 37 16.37 -41.58 -31.36
C GLN A 37 16.07 -41.40 -29.86
N SER A 38 16.64 -42.25 -29.00
CA SER A 38 16.53 -42.15 -27.55
C SER A 38 17.14 -40.85 -27.01
N LEU A 39 18.33 -40.48 -27.49
CA LEU A 39 18.99 -39.23 -27.12
C LEU A 39 18.18 -38.00 -27.56
N ASN A 40 17.63 -38.02 -28.77
CA ASN A 40 16.78 -36.95 -29.27
C ASN A 40 15.51 -36.79 -28.41
N ASN A 41 14.85 -37.91 -28.05
CA ASN A 41 13.69 -37.89 -27.17
C ASN A 41 14.03 -37.35 -25.78
N HIS A 42 15.19 -37.72 -25.21
CA HIS A 42 15.64 -37.21 -23.93
C HIS A 42 15.92 -35.70 -23.96
N ASN A 43 16.53 -35.20 -25.04
CA ASN A 43 16.77 -33.76 -25.23
C ASN A 43 15.45 -32.99 -25.33
N VAL A 44 14.48 -33.48 -26.12
CA VAL A 44 13.16 -32.88 -26.22
C VAL A 44 12.44 -32.85 -24.87
N LEU A 45 12.52 -33.93 -24.10
CA LEU A 45 11.91 -34.01 -22.77
C LEU A 45 12.55 -33.02 -21.80
N ARG A 46 13.87 -32.88 -21.81
CA ARG A 46 14.60 -31.89 -21.00
C ARG A 46 14.19 -30.47 -21.36
N ASP A 47 14.09 -30.15 -22.65
CA ASP A 47 13.70 -28.82 -23.11
C ASP A 47 12.24 -28.49 -22.73
N LEU A 48 11.35 -29.50 -22.73
CA LEU A 48 9.98 -29.34 -22.22
C LEU A 48 9.93 -29.14 -20.70
N GLN A 49 10.78 -29.83 -19.94
CA GLN A 49 10.90 -29.63 -18.49
C GLN A 49 11.39 -28.22 -18.16
N GLU A 50 12.37 -27.70 -18.90
CA GLU A 50 12.85 -26.32 -18.72
C GLU A 50 11.76 -25.30 -19.04
N LYS A 51 11.01 -25.50 -20.14
CA LYS A 51 9.86 -24.64 -20.48
C LYS A 51 8.76 -24.70 -19.42
N TYR A 52 8.47 -25.90 -18.88
CA TYR A 52 7.50 -26.07 -17.81
C TYR A 52 7.93 -25.32 -16.53
N ALA A 53 9.19 -25.47 -16.12
CA ALA A 53 9.75 -24.75 -14.97
C ALA A 53 9.69 -23.23 -15.15
N ALA A 54 10.01 -22.74 -16.35
CA ALA A 54 9.92 -21.30 -16.67
C ALA A 54 8.48 -20.78 -16.63
N ILE A 55 7.50 -21.56 -17.09
CA ILE A 55 6.08 -21.21 -16.99
C ILE A 55 5.64 -21.20 -15.53
N GLN A 56 6.03 -22.20 -14.75
CA GLN A 56 5.70 -22.30 -13.32
C GLN A 56 6.23 -21.08 -12.54
N LEU A 57 7.47 -20.68 -12.77
CA LEU A 57 8.06 -19.48 -12.14
C LEU A 57 7.26 -18.22 -12.48
N ARG A 58 6.82 -18.04 -13.73
CA ARG A 58 5.96 -16.90 -14.12
C ARG A 58 4.58 -16.92 -13.46
N TYR A 59 4.02 -18.09 -13.17
CA TYR A 59 2.78 -18.22 -12.42
C TYR A 59 2.98 -17.81 -10.96
N GLU A 60 4.05 -18.30 -10.33
CA GLU A 60 4.41 -17.94 -8.95
C GLU A 60 4.68 -16.42 -8.81
N GLU A 61 5.40 -15.81 -9.76
CA GLU A 61 5.62 -14.36 -9.81
C GLU A 61 4.29 -13.59 -9.93
N ARG A 62 3.37 -14.03 -10.80
CA ARG A 62 2.07 -13.39 -10.98
C ARG A 62 1.20 -13.52 -9.73
N GLU A 63 1.23 -14.67 -9.08
CA GLU A 63 0.51 -14.92 -7.83
C GLU A 63 1.06 -14.03 -6.70
N ALA A 64 2.38 -13.88 -6.59
CA ALA A 64 3.01 -12.98 -5.63
C ALA A 64 2.61 -11.52 -5.86
N VAL A 65 2.59 -11.05 -7.11
CA VAL A 65 2.13 -9.69 -7.46
C VAL A 65 0.66 -9.49 -7.08
N TRP A 66 -0.19 -10.47 -7.40
CA TRP A 66 -1.62 -10.42 -7.08
C TRP A 66 -1.87 -10.39 -5.56
N GLU A 67 -1.12 -11.16 -4.80
CA GLU A 67 -1.19 -11.18 -3.34
C GLU A 67 -0.74 -9.83 -2.74
N MET A 68 0.31 -9.20 -3.28
CA MET A 68 0.72 -7.85 -2.87
C MET A 68 -0.36 -6.81 -3.18
N GLU A 69 -0.95 -6.86 -4.37
CA GLU A 69 -2.03 -5.95 -4.76
C GLU A 69 -3.26 -6.13 -3.86
N ARG A 70 -3.60 -7.37 -3.47
CA ARG A 70 -4.69 -7.65 -2.53
C ARG A 70 -4.41 -7.01 -1.17
N ARG A 71 -3.22 -7.21 -0.61
CA ARG A 71 -2.84 -6.62 0.69
C ARG A 71 -2.85 -5.10 0.66
N GLU A 72 -2.42 -4.50 -0.45
CA GLU A 72 -2.46 -3.04 -0.59
C GLU A 72 -3.90 -2.53 -0.69
N LYS A 73 -4.79 -3.24 -1.40
CA LYS A 73 -6.23 -2.91 -1.42
C LYS A 73 -6.87 -3.05 -0.03
N GLU A 74 -6.52 -4.08 0.72
CA GLU A 74 -6.97 -4.24 2.11
C GLU A 74 -6.47 -3.10 3.00
N ARG A 75 -5.18 -2.72 2.88
CA ARG A 75 -4.58 -1.59 3.59
C ARG A 75 -5.29 -0.27 3.28
N LEU A 76 -5.54 -0.01 1.99
CA LEU A 76 -6.27 1.18 1.54
C LEU A 76 -7.73 1.16 2.01
N GLY A 77 -8.38 -0.01 2.00
CA GLY A 77 -9.73 -0.19 2.53
C GLY A 77 -9.83 0.14 4.02
N VAL A 78 -8.85 -0.31 4.82
CA VAL A 78 -8.76 0.04 6.25
C VAL A 78 -8.52 1.54 6.44
N ALA A 79 -7.61 2.15 5.68
CA ALA A 79 -7.35 3.59 5.75
C ALA A 79 -8.59 4.43 5.38
N LEU A 80 -9.35 4.01 4.36
CA LEU A 80 -10.61 4.66 3.98
C LEU A 80 -11.66 4.55 5.09
N LEU A 81 -11.81 3.36 5.70
CA LEU A 81 -12.72 3.16 6.83
C LEU A 81 -12.34 4.03 8.02
N GLU A 82 -11.04 4.15 8.33
CA GLU A 82 -10.55 5.04 9.39
C GLU A 82 -10.93 6.50 9.12
N GLU A 83 -10.79 6.97 7.88
CA GLU A 83 -11.14 8.34 7.50
C GLU A 83 -12.66 8.59 7.56
N ILE A 84 -13.48 7.62 7.14
CA ILE A 84 -14.95 7.69 7.28
C ILE A 84 -15.34 7.79 8.76
N VAL A 85 -14.68 7.03 9.65
CA VAL A 85 -14.92 7.09 11.10
C VAL A 85 -14.50 8.46 11.66
N LYS A 86 -13.36 9.01 11.25
CA LYS A 86 -12.90 10.36 11.64
C LYS A 86 -13.87 11.45 11.18
N LEU A 87 -14.31 11.40 9.92
CA LEU A 87 -15.30 12.34 9.37
C LEU A 87 -16.65 12.22 10.08
N SER A 88 -17.09 11.00 10.39
CA SER A 88 -18.32 10.76 11.17
C SER A 88 -18.21 11.34 12.58
N ALA A 89 -17.09 11.13 13.26
CA ALA A 89 -16.83 11.71 14.58
C ALA A 89 -16.75 13.24 14.56
N ARG A 90 -16.23 13.82 13.47
CA ARG A 90 -16.24 15.27 13.24
C ARG A 90 -17.66 15.79 13.03
N GLY A 91 -18.45 15.15 12.16
CA GLY A 91 -19.84 15.53 11.91
C GLY A 91 -20.70 15.47 13.17
N VAL A 92 -20.51 14.46 14.04
CA VAL A 92 -21.19 14.37 15.33
C VAL A 92 -20.81 15.53 16.28
N ARG A 93 -19.55 15.96 16.29
CA ARG A 93 -19.10 17.13 17.07
C ARG A 93 -19.73 18.42 16.55
N GLU A 94 -19.70 18.64 15.24
CA GLU A 94 -20.29 19.82 14.60
C GLU A 94 -21.81 19.88 14.82
N GLU A 95 -22.53 18.75 14.71
CA GLU A 95 -23.97 18.68 15.01
C GLU A 95 -24.26 18.96 16.50
N LYS A 96 -23.40 18.50 17.41
CA LYS A 96 -23.53 18.80 18.85
C LYS A 96 -23.32 20.29 19.13
N GLU A 97 -22.34 20.91 18.49
CA GLU A 97 -22.09 22.36 18.58
C GLU A 97 -23.27 23.14 17.99
N ARG A 98 -23.82 22.71 16.85
CA ARG A 98 -25.00 23.31 16.23
C ARG A 98 -26.20 23.28 17.17
N ARG A 99 -26.49 22.14 17.81
CA ARG A 99 -27.58 22.01 18.80
C ARG A 99 -27.33 22.87 20.05
N SER A 100 -26.08 23.02 20.47
CA SER A 100 -25.71 23.90 21.58
C SER A 100 -26.02 25.37 21.27
N LEU A 101 -25.64 25.84 20.07
CA LEU A 101 -25.94 27.18 19.59
C LEU A 101 -27.45 27.40 19.41
N GLU A 102 -28.17 26.41 18.89
CA GLU A 102 -29.64 26.47 18.75
C GLU A 102 -30.33 26.60 20.11
N MET A 103 -29.90 25.85 21.13
CA MET A 103 -30.39 26.03 22.50
C MET A 103 -30.05 27.40 23.09
N GLN A 104 -28.86 27.95 22.82
CA GLN A 104 -28.49 29.30 23.25
C GLN A 104 -29.38 30.35 22.59
N LEU A 105 -29.64 30.23 21.28
CA LEU A 105 -30.52 31.13 20.55
C LEU A 105 -31.95 31.07 21.11
N GLN A 106 -32.45 29.87 21.41
CA GLN A 106 -33.78 29.68 22.02
C GLN A 106 -33.89 30.31 23.41
N ARG A 107 -32.81 30.25 24.22
CA ARG A 107 -32.74 30.97 25.51
C ARG A 107 -32.77 32.47 25.31
N LEU A 108 -31.94 33.02 24.42
CA LEU A 108 -31.91 34.45 24.13
C LEU A 108 -33.27 34.97 23.61
N MET A 109 -33.97 34.20 22.78
CA MET A 109 -35.33 34.58 22.37
C MET A 109 -36.33 34.54 23.52
N SER A 110 -36.22 33.58 24.44
CA SER A 110 -37.09 33.46 25.60
C SER A 110 -36.85 34.62 26.59
N ASP A 111 -35.58 34.95 26.83
CA ASP A 111 -35.17 36.09 27.67
C ASP A 111 -35.59 37.43 27.05
N GLY A 112 -35.46 37.57 25.71
CA GLY A 112 -35.95 38.73 24.98
C GLY A 112 -37.47 38.90 25.02
N LYS A 113 -38.23 37.80 25.05
CA LYS A 113 -39.70 37.86 25.21
C LYS A 113 -40.10 38.32 26.62
N GLN A 114 -39.38 37.86 27.64
CA GLN A 114 -39.60 38.31 29.02
C GLN A 114 -39.21 39.79 29.21
N SER A 115 -38.13 40.26 28.56
CA SER A 115 -37.76 41.68 28.63
C SER A 115 -38.73 42.57 27.83
N ALA A 116 -39.27 42.09 26.71
CA ALA A 116 -40.28 42.80 25.93
C ALA A 116 -41.59 42.98 26.71
N ASP A 117 -42.07 41.93 27.41
CA ASP A 117 -43.25 42.03 28.28
C ASP A 117 -43.04 42.99 29.46
N LEU A 118 -41.81 43.08 30.00
CA LEU A 118 -41.46 44.06 31.03
C LEU A 118 -41.40 45.49 30.48
N SER A 119 -40.96 45.67 29.23
CA SER A 119 -40.88 47.00 28.57
C SER A 119 -42.23 47.52 28.08
N ALA A 120 -43.21 46.64 27.80
CA ALA A 120 -44.56 47.03 27.43
C ALA A 120 -45.36 47.60 28.63
N VAL A 121 -44.96 47.28 29.87
CA VAL A 121 -45.55 47.83 31.09
C VAL A 121 -45.00 49.23 31.43
N THR A 122 -43.89 49.66 30.82
CA THR A 122 -43.24 50.97 31.11
C THR A 122 -43.47 52.05 30.07
N LYS A 123 -44.36 51.84 29.08
CA LYS A 123 -44.61 52.81 27.97
C LYS A 123 -45.88 53.65 28.13
N ASN A 124 -46.30 53.90 29.37
CA ASN A 124 -47.40 54.81 29.72
C ASN A 124 -46.95 55.91 30.70
N GLN A 125 -45.81 56.55 30.47
CA GLN A 125 -45.59 57.90 31.00
C GLN A 125 -44.47 58.61 30.24
N GLU A 126 -44.70 59.90 30.03
CA GLU A 126 -43.72 60.95 29.73
C GLU A 126 -43.55 61.38 28.26
N SER A 127 -44.42 62.34 27.92
CA SER A 127 -44.28 63.33 26.86
C SER A 127 -43.45 64.51 27.38
N ALA A 128 -42.47 65.00 26.61
CA ALA A 128 -42.29 66.42 26.25
C ALA A 128 -40.90 66.71 25.64
N ALA A 129 -40.89 67.44 24.52
CA ALA A 129 -39.76 68.11 23.86
C ALA A 129 -39.34 69.39 24.67
N PRO A 130 -38.35 70.27 24.31
CA PRO A 130 -37.72 70.53 22.98
C PRO A 130 -36.19 70.92 23.07
N PRO A 131 -35.59 71.86 22.26
CA PRO A 131 -34.59 71.53 21.23
C PRO A 131 -33.23 72.28 21.35
N HIS A 132 -32.39 72.10 20.31
CA HIS A 132 -31.30 72.98 19.82
C HIS A 132 -29.84 72.78 20.27
N VAL A 133 -28.95 72.92 19.25
CA VAL A 133 -27.54 73.38 19.23
C VAL A 133 -26.44 72.33 18.95
N ALA A 134 -26.09 72.27 17.66
CA ALA A 134 -24.78 72.49 17.03
C ALA A 134 -23.51 71.67 17.36
N LYS A 135 -22.80 71.40 16.25
CA LYS A 135 -21.34 71.36 16.05
C LYS A 135 -20.56 70.10 16.45
N GLY A 136 -19.85 69.58 15.44
CA GLY A 136 -18.46 69.12 15.58
C GLY A 136 -18.26 67.62 15.45
N ILE A 137 -18.23 67.10 14.22
CA ILE A 137 -17.60 65.80 13.96
C ILE A 137 -16.16 66.10 13.61
N ASN A 138 -15.30 65.94 14.63
CA ASN A 138 -13.86 65.91 14.51
C ASN A 138 -13.49 64.51 14.02
N GLU A 139 -12.97 64.46 12.80
CA GLU A 139 -12.32 63.32 12.19
C GLU A 139 -11.01 63.06 12.94
N LEU A 140 -10.98 61.99 13.73
CA LEU A 140 -9.82 61.55 14.50
C LEU A 140 -9.51 60.12 14.06
N SER A 141 -8.81 60.04 12.94
CA SER A 141 -8.17 58.85 12.43
C SER A 141 -6.74 58.83 12.98
N LEU A 142 -6.48 57.96 13.95
CA LEU A 142 -5.14 57.59 14.44
C LEU A 142 -5.10 56.06 14.41
N GLU A 143 -4.45 55.52 13.39
CA GLU A 143 -3.18 54.79 13.50
C GLU A 143 -3.36 53.34 13.93
N ASP A 144 -3.11 52.44 12.97
CA ASP A 144 -2.32 51.24 13.24
C ASP A 144 -1.48 50.89 11.99
N PRO A 145 -0.32 50.21 12.20
CA PRO A 145 0.90 50.47 11.47
C PRO A 145 1.19 49.53 10.29
N ALA A 146 2.02 50.06 9.40
CA ALA A 146 2.74 49.35 8.36
C ALA A 146 3.53 48.15 8.93
N THR A 147 3.26 46.96 8.41
CA THR A 147 4.17 45.82 8.49
C THR A 147 4.94 45.72 7.18
N ASP A 148 6.05 46.45 7.15
CA ASP A 148 7.39 45.96 6.86
C ASP A 148 7.47 44.64 6.04
N VAL A 149 7.58 44.78 4.72
CA VAL A 149 8.07 43.74 3.82
C VAL A 149 9.53 44.07 3.53
N GLY A 150 10.40 43.46 4.33
CA GLY A 150 11.85 43.50 4.18
C GLY A 150 12.31 42.93 2.84
N GLU A 151 12.61 43.86 1.95
CA GLU A 151 13.72 43.92 1.00
C GLU A 151 14.90 42.97 1.32
N SER A 152 15.31 42.18 0.33
CA SER A 152 16.67 41.62 0.26
C SER A 152 17.13 41.60 -1.20
N ALA A 153 17.71 42.75 -1.55
CA ALA A 153 18.94 42.95 -2.31
C ALA A 153 19.39 41.85 -3.29
N GLN A 154 19.31 42.22 -4.57
CA GLN A 154 20.30 41.88 -5.57
C GLN A 154 21.66 42.50 -5.19
N LEU A 155 22.73 41.73 -5.32
CA LEU A 155 24.06 42.25 -5.61
C LEU A 155 24.67 41.34 -6.68
N GLU A 156 24.94 41.95 -7.84
CA GLU A 156 25.96 41.52 -8.78
C GLU A 156 27.32 41.39 -8.07
N GLU A 157 28.25 40.64 -8.66
CA GLU A 157 29.53 41.21 -9.14
C GLU A 157 30.57 40.09 -9.42
N THR A 158 31.08 40.12 -10.66
CA THR A 158 32.42 39.69 -11.14
C THR A 158 32.82 38.21 -11.22
N GLY A 159 33.22 37.83 -12.44
CA GLY A 159 34.15 36.71 -12.69
C GLY A 159 35.58 37.00 -12.22
N PRO A 160 36.52 36.05 -12.39
CA PRO A 160 37.26 36.03 -13.67
C PRO A 160 37.69 34.63 -14.17
N VAL A 161 37.97 34.60 -15.48
CA VAL A 161 38.76 33.58 -16.21
C VAL A 161 40.26 33.73 -15.87
N PRO A 162 41.02 32.62 -15.71
CA PRO A 162 42.07 32.21 -16.67
C PRO A 162 42.06 30.68 -16.95
N THR A 163 42.24 30.18 -18.19
CA THR A 163 43.52 29.70 -18.80
C THR A 163 44.40 28.88 -17.85
N SER A 164 44.98 27.72 -18.17
CA SER A 164 45.28 27.04 -19.43
C SER A 164 45.88 25.64 -19.14
N ASP A 165 46.12 24.88 -20.22
CA ASP A 165 47.18 23.87 -20.40
C ASP A 165 47.00 22.49 -19.74
N ASP A 166 46.86 21.42 -20.55
CA ASP A 166 47.96 20.64 -21.19
C ASP A 166 48.32 19.48 -20.21
N THR A 167 48.55 18.22 -20.56
CA THR A 167 49.16 17.60 -21.74
C THR A 167 48.95 16.07 -21.56
N THR A 168 48.69 15.33 -22.65
CA THR A 168 49.22 13.95 -22.95
C THR A 168 48.87 12.75 -22.03
N ASN A 169 48.74 11.50 -22.46
CA ASN A 169 48.97 10.82 -23.73
C ASN A 169 48.33 9.43 -23.67
N ASP A 170 47.90 8.96 -24.84
CA ASP A 170 48.09 7.61 -25.40
C ASP A 170 47.86 6.38 -24.51
N ASP A 171 46.87 5.55 -24.87
CA ASP A 171 47.22 4.41 -25.72
C ASP A 171 46.04 3.84 -26.52
N ALA A 172 46.37 3.59 -27.79
CA ALA A 172 45.61 2.94 -28.85
C ALA A 172 45.28 1.47 -28.48
N ALA A 173 44.42 0.68 -29.11
CA ALA A 173 43.50 0.71 -30.24
C ALA A 173 42.73 -0.63 -30.14
N VAL A 174 41.52 -0.71 -30.69
CA VAL A 174 41.14 -1.74 -31.67
C VAL A 174 39.73 -1.40 -32.13
N CYS A 175 39.68 -1.01 -33.39
CA CYS A 175 38.52 -0.67 -34.17
C CYS A 175 37.89 -1.97 -34.68
N GLN A 176 36.62 -2.23 -34.32
CA GLN A 176 35.73 -3.02 -35.16
C GLN A 176 34.49 -2.19 -35.47
N LYS A 177 34.24 -2.13 -36.78
CA LYS A 177 33.29 -1.33 -37.50
C LYS A 177 32.04 -2.20 -37.67
N GLU A 178 30.97 -1.89 -36.95
CA GLU A 178 29.63 -2.42 -37.25
C GLU A 178 28.76 -1.29 -37.80
N GLU A 179 28.09 -1.61 -38.90
CA GLU A 179 27.24 -0.74 -39.70
C GLU A 179 25.97 -0.33 -38.96
N PRO A 180 25.42 0.87 -39.22
CA PRO A 180 24.16 1.30 -38.63
C PRO A 180 22.99 0.62 -39.36
N ILE A 181 22.33 -0.32 -38.68
CA ILE A 181 21.04 -0.85 -39.12
C ILE A 181 19.99 0.24 -38.86
N THR A 182 19.51 0.83 -39.94
CA THR A 182 18.34 1.72 -40.01
C THR A 182 17.14 1.12 -39.28
N GLU A 183 16.70 1.79 -38.21
CA GLU A 183 15.44 1.55 -37.52
C GLU A 183 14.26 1.79 -38.48
N GLY A 184 13.69 0.70 -38.97
CA GLY A 184 12.42 0.71 -39.70
C GLY A 184 11.29 1.10 -38.74
N SER A 185 10.57 2.16 -39.11
CA SER A 185 9.33 2.61 -38.48
C SER A 185 8.37 1.43 -38.27
N ALA A 186 8.27 0.95 -37.03
CA ALA A 186 7.28 -0.04 -36.63
C ALA A 186 5.90 0.62 -36.64
N ASN A 187 5.20 0.51 -37.77
CA ASN A 187 3.77 0.75 -37.83
C ASN A 187 3.10 -0.16 -36.79
N LYS A 188 2.68 0.43 -35.68
CA LYS A 188 1.90 -0.21 -34.64
C LYS A 188 0.54 -0.58 -35.25
N VAL A 189 0.48 -1.76 -35.88
CA VAL A 189 -0.77 -2.36 -36.37
C VAL A 189 -1.61 -2.64 -35.15
N THR A 190 -2.53 -1.73 -34.86
CA THR A 190 -3.50 -1.90 -33.79
C THR A 190 -4.57 -2.81 -34.38
N ILE A 191 -4.40 -4.13 -34.24
CA ILE A 191 -5.37 -5.11 -34.73
C ILE A 191 -6.62 -4.93 -33.89
N ASN A 192 -7.62 -4.30 -34.50
CA ASN A 192 -8.93 -4.17 -33.91
C ASN A 192 -9.60 -5.55 -33.85
N LEU A 193 -9.88 -6.03 -32.65
CA LEU A 193 -10.41 -7.39 -32.44
C LEU A 193 -11.72 -7.67 -33.19
N HIS A 194 -12.51 -6.64 -33.49
CA HIS A 194 -13.76 -6.78 -34.24
C HIS A 194 -13.54 -7.09 -35.73
N GLU A 195 -12.31 -6.94 -36.26
CA GLU A 195 -11.94 -7.26 -37.64
C GLU A 195 -11.44 -8.71 -37.80
N LEU A 196 -11.29 -9.46 -36.71
CA LEU A 196 -10.87 -10.86 -36.76
C LEU A 196 -11.91 -11.72 -37.50
N ASN A 197 -11.44 -12.75 -38.20
CA ASN A 197 -12.30 -13.73 -38.86
C ASN A 197 -13.09 -14.54 -37.79
N GLU A 198 -14.34 -14.88 -38.07
CA GLU A 198 -15.24 -15.62 -37.16
C GLU A 198 -14.64 -16.96 -36.71
N SER A 199 -13.91 -17.65 -37.60
CA SER A 199 -13.25 -18.90 -37.25
C SER A 199 -12.17 -18.73 -36.18
N ILE A 200 -11.40 -17.62 -36.23
CA ILE A 200 -10.37 -17.30 -35.24
C ILE A 200 -11.02 -16.92 -33.92
N LEU A 201 -12.10 -16.13 -33.99
CA LEU A 201 -12.90 -15.73 -32.83
C LEU A 201 -13.48 -16.96 -32.10
N MET A 202 -14.03 -17.92 -32.86
CA MET A 202 -14.59 -19.15 -32.31
C MET A 202 -13.51 -20.04 -31.67
N ASN A 203 -12.31 -20.10 -32.27
CA ASN A 203 -11.18 -20.82 -31.70
C ASN A 203 -10.66 -20.15 -30.42
N MET A 204 -10.70 -18.81 -30.32
CA MET A 204 -10.41 -18.11 -29.07
C MET A 204 -11.48 -18.42 -27.99
N PHE A 205 -12.75 -18.35 -28.37
CA PHE A 205 -13.86 -18.61 -27.44
C PHE A 205 -13.94 -20.07 -26.98
N SER A 206 -13.40 -21.04 -27.72
CA SER A 206 -13.33 -22.43 -27.24
C SER A 206 -12.41 -22.65 -26.03
N PHE A 207 -11.51 -21.69 -25.75
CA PHE A 207 -10.65 -21.71 -24.57
C PHE A 207 -11.14 -20.81 -23.43
N MET A 208 -12.27 -20.11 -23.62
CA MET A 208 -12.83 -19.19 -22.63
C MET A 208 -14.12 -19.76 -22.05
N ASP A 209 -14.36 -19.51 -20.77
CA ASP A 209 -15.63 -19.88 -20.16
C ASP A 209 -16.77 -19.03 -20.74
N PRO A 210 -18.01 -19.55 -20.84
CA PRO A 210 -19.14 -18.80 -21.39
C PRO A 210 -19.37 -17.44 -20.69
N MET A 211 -19.05 -17.36 -19.39
CA MET A 211 -19.15 -16.12 -18.63
C MET A 211 -18.11 -15.09 -19.07
N ASP A 212 -16.90 -15.52 -19.42
CA ASP A 212 -15.84 -14.64 -19.89
C ASP A 212 -16.14 -14.15 -21.31
N VAL A 213 -16.68 -15.00 -22.19
CA VAL A 213 -17.16 -14.59 -23.52
C VAL A 213 -18.24 -13.52 -23.40
N MET A 214 -19.16 -13.66 -22.44
CA MET A 214 -20.22 -12.68 -22.19
C MET A 214 -19.69 -11.37 -21.58
N ASN A 215 -18.78 -11.43 -20.61
CA ASN A 215 -18.10 -10.25 -20.08
C ASN A 215 -17.29 -9.53 -21.17
N PHE A 216 -16.62 -10.28 -22.04
CA PHE A 216 -15.89 -9.76 -23.18
C PHE A 216 -16.81 -9.04 -24.18
N ALA A 217 -17.98 -9.63 -24.45
CA ALA A 217 -19.03 -9.04 -25.26
C ALA A 217 -19.52 -7.70 -24.67
N GLN A 218 -19.71 -7.63 -23.34
CA GLN A 218 -20.21 -6.42 -22.66
C GLN A 218 -19.23 -5.25 -22.73
N ILE A 219 -17.92 -5.51 -22.71
CA ILE A 219 -16.88 -4.46 -22.74
C ILE A 219 -16.78 -3.81 -24.13
N ASN A 220 -17.11 -4.56 -25.20
CA ASN A 220 -17.03 -4.06 -26.58
C ASN A 220 -18.35 -4.29 -27.33
N LYS A 221 -19.13 -3.21 -27.50
CA LYS A 221 -20.44 -3.24 -28.15
C LYS A 221 -20.42 -3.82 -29.58
N ALA A 222 -19.32 -3.65 -30.33
CA ALA A 222 -19.19 -4.22 -31.67
C ALA A 222 -18.98 -5.75 -31.63
N MET A 223 -18.27 -6.25 -30.62
CA MET A 223 -18.13 -7.69 -30.37
C MET A 223 -19.43 -8.29 -29.86
N PHE A 224 -20.22 -7.54 -29.08
CA PHE A 224 -21.51 -8.00 -28.59
C PHE A 224 -22.44 -8.46 -29.71
N THR A 225 -22.70 -7.61 -30.72
CA THR A 225 -23.58 -7.96 -31.85
C THR A 225 -23.08 -9.17 -32.63
N ARG A 226 -21.77 -9.34 -32.75
CA ARG A 226 -21.16 -10.45 -33.48
C ARG A 226 -21.23 -11.77 -32.71
N ILE A 227 -20.98 -11.73 -31.40
CA ILE A 227 -21.18 -12.86 -30.48
C ILE A 227 -22.67 -13.23 -30.45
N ASP A 228 -23.56 -12.25 -30.40
CA ASP A 228 -25.01 -12.43 -30.43
C ASP A 228 -25.47 -13.13 -31.72
N THR A 229 -24.82 -12.84 -32.85
CA THR A 229 -25.03 -13.52 -34.14
C THR A 229 -24.43 -14.93 -34.16
N LEU A 230 -23.23 -15.14 -33.61
CA LEU A 230 -22.54 -16.44 -33.57
C LEU A 230 -23.23 -17.46 -32.66
N PHE A 231 -23.79 -16.99 -31.53
CA PHE A 231 -24.45 -17.84 -30.54
C PHE A 231 -25.99 -17.80 -30.64
N GLY A 232 -26.53 -17.00 -31.56
CA GLY A 232 -27.98 -16.89 -31.80
C GLY A 232 -28.77 -16.39 -30.60
N MET A 233 -28.14 -15.62 -29.70
CA MET A 233 -28.81 -15.05 -28.52
C MET A 233 -29.74 -13.89 -28.90
N GLY A 234 -29.49 -13.28 -30.06
CA GLY A 234 -30.28 -12.21 -30.66
C GLY A 234 -31.46 -12.78 -31.42
N SER A 235 -32.51 -13.17 -30.69
CA SER A 235 -33.80 -13.56 -31.24
C SER A 235 -34.41 -12.44 -32.09
N THR A 236 -34.05 -12.40 -33.38
CA THR A 236 -34.87 -11.81 -34.43
C THR A 236 -35.73 -12.92 -35.03
N ALA A 237 -36.71 -13.36 -34.24
CA ALA A 237 -37.84 -14.07 -34.79
C ALA A 237 -38.68 -13.09 -35.65
N VAL A 238 -38.65 -13.32 -36.96
CA VAL A 238 -39.68 -12.98 -37.97
C VAL A 238 -39.73 -11.55 -38.52
N SER A 239 -39.35 -11.42 -39.79
CA SER A 239 -40.21 -10.84 -40.84
C SER A 239 -39.86 -11.46 -42.19
N SER A 240 -40.60 -12.52 -42.53
CA SER A 240 -40.92 -12.91 -43.89
C SER A 240 -42.02 -11.99 -44.42
N ASP A 241 -41.81 -11.32 -45.55
CA ASP A 241 -42.70 -11.38 -46.74
C ASP A 241 -42.38 -10.33 -47.81
N THR A 242 -42.63 -10.73 -49.07
CA THR A 242 -42.67 -10.00 -50.37
C THR A 242 -41.31 -9.57 -50.97
N ASN A 243 -40.96 -9.85 -52.23
CA ASN A 243 -41.77 -10.11 -53.43
C ASN A 243 -40.94 -10.70 -54.61
N ALA A 244 -41.58 -11.55 -55.43
CA ALA A 244 -41.34 -11.90 -56.86
C ALA A 244 -39.92 -12.32 -57.33
N GLY A 245 -39.69 -13.40 -58.08
CA GLY A 245 -40.56 -14.23 -58.91
C GLY A 245 -39.89 -14.45 -60.28
N THR A 246 -39.30 -15.62 -60.51
CA THR A 246 -39.13 -16.34 -61.82
C THR A 246 -38.40 -17.65 -61.50
N ALA A 247 -39.07 -18.79 -61.31
CA ALA A 247 -39.69 -19.65 -62.31
C ALA A 247 -38.70 -20.17 -63.39
N THR A 248 -38.04 -21.30 -63.12
CA THR A 248 -38.06 -22.47 -64.02
C THR A 248 -37.66 -23.75 -63.28
N VAL A 249 -38.54 -24.74 -63.43
CA VAL A 249 -38.65 -26.11 -62.88
C VAL A 249 -37.97 -27.06 -63.91
N PRO A 250 -37.89 -28.40 -63.73
CA PRO A 250 -37.12 -29.23 -62.79
C PRO A 250 -36.30 -30.34 -63.51
N LYS A 251 -35.43 -31.07 -62.79
CA LYS A 251 -35.24 -32.52 -63.05
C LYS A 251 -34.52 -33.25 -61.91
N GLU A 252 -35.29 -34.00 -61.14
CA GLU A 252 -34.87 -35.26 -60.48
C GLU A 252 -35.11 -36.43 -61.48
N PRO A 253 -34.78 -37.71 -61.22
CA PRO A 253 -34.02 -38.32 -60.10
C PRO A 253 -33.02 -39.41 -60.55
N GLN A 254 -32.51 -40.19 -59.57
CA GLN A 254 -31.99 -41.58 -59.65
C GLN A 254 -30.47 -41.79 -59.76
N VAL A 255 -29.81 -42.85 -59.26
CA VAL A 255 -30.05 -44.04 -58.40
C VAL A 255 -28.67 -44.73 -58.27
N SER A 256 -28.33 -45.30 -57.10
CA SER A 256 -27.31 -46.37 -56.86
C SER A 256 -25.83 -46.07 -57.25
N THR A 257 -24.78 -46.74 -56.78
CA THR A 257 -24.59 -48.11 -56.26
C THR A 257 -23.21 -48.23 -55.59
N ALA A 258 -23.11 -49.19 -54.67
CA ALA A 258 -21.98 -49.88 -54.03
C ALA A 258 -20.58 -49.88 -54.68
N SER A 259 -19.53 -49.91 -53.83
CA SER A 259 -18.58 -51.04 -53.68
C SER A 259 -17.51 -50.70 -52.61
N THR A 260 -17.42 -51.38 -51.45
CA THR A 260 -16.75 -52.66 -51.12
C THR A 260 -15.23 -52.55 -50.93
N THR A 261 -14.74 -53.26 -49.91
CA THR A 261 -13.36 -53.66 -49.55
C THR A 261 -12.58 -52.66 -48.67
N ASP A 262 -11.81 -53.05 -47.65
CA ASP A 262 -11.73 -54.18 -46.72
C ASP A 262 -10.53 -53.84 -45.79
N THR A 263 -10.34 -54.60 -44.70
CA THR A 263 -9.04 -54.81 -44.02
C THR A 263 -8.63 -53.90 -42.83
N THR A 264 -9.03 -54.38 -41.63
CA THR A 264 -8.23 -54.63 -40.39
C THR A 264 -7.25 -53.57 -39.84
N ASN A 265 -7.44 -53.10 -38.59
CA ASN A 265 -6.75 -53.63 -37.38
C ASN A 265 -6.99 -52.78 -36.11
N SER A 266 -7.58 -53.43 -35.10
CA SER A 266 -7.28 -53.45 -33.66
C SER A 266 -6.62 -52.24 -32.96
N ARG A 267 -7.39 -51.56 -32.09
CA ARG A 267 -6.90 -50.68 -31.00
C ARG A 267 -7.69 -50.96 -29.71
N PRO A 268 -7.04 -51.18 -28.54
CA PRO A 268 -7.76 -51.43 -27.28
C PRO A 268 -8.10 -50.12 -26.52
N PRO A 269 -9.13 -50.15 -25.64
CA PRO A 269 -9.74 -48.95 -25.05
C PRO A 269 -9.19 -48.57 -23.66
N LEU A 270 -9.23 -47.26 -23.36
CA LEU A 270 -9.02 -46.67 -22.03
C LEU A 270 -10.38 -46.40 -21.33
N PRO A 271 -10.47 -46.49 -19.99
CA PRO A 271 -11.72 -46.34 -19.25
C PRO A 271 -12.04 -44.87 -18.84
N PRO A 272 -13.32 -44.55 -18.52
CA PRO A 272 -13.79 -43.21 -18.19
C PRO A 272 -14.03 -42.96 -16.68
N GLY A 273 -14.12 -41.68 -16.30
CA GLY A 273 -14.60 -41.17 -15.00
C GLY A 273 -13.54 -40.29 -14.31
N SER A 274 -13.81 -39.12 -13.74
CA SER A 274 -15.02 -38.64 -13.07
C SER A 274 -15.05 -37.11 -13.04
N VAL A 275 -16.26 -36.57 -13.20
CA VAL A 275 -16.68 -35.21 -12.89
C VAL A 275 -16.72 -35.00 -11.37
N THR A 276 -16.17 -33.88 -10.88
CA THR A 276 -16.60 -33.26 -9.61
C THR A 276 -16.55 -31.75 -9.76
N SER A 277 -17.75 -31.17 -9.81
CA SER A 277 -18.07 -29.76 -9.70
C SER A 277 -17.78 -29.23 -8.30
N THR A 278 -17.06 -28.10 -8.19
CA THR A 278 -17.14 -27.21 -7.01
C THR A 278 -17.24 -25.77 -7.47
N THR A 279 -18.44 -25.24 -7.31
CA THR A 279 -18.86 -23.86 -7.45
C THR A 279 -18.37 -23.05 -6.24
N VAL A 280 -17.59 -21.99 -6.45
CA VAL A 280 -17.57 -20.83 -5.53
C VAL A 280 -17.49 -19.55 -6.34
N ALA A 281 -18.37 -18.62 -5.99
CA ALA A 281 -18.75 -17.45 -6.73
C ALA A 281 -17.84 -16.23 -6.45
N GLN A 282 -17.98 -15.23 -7.34
CA GLN A 282 -18.06 -13.79 -7.03
C GLN A 282 -16.76 -13.07 -6.56
N SER A 283 -16.36 -11.87 -7.01
CA SER A 283 -16.90 -10.87 -7.95
C SER A 283 -15.81 -9.83 -8.29
N SER A 284 -15.82 -9.35 -9.54
CA SER A 284 -15.82 -7.93 -10.00
C SER A 284 -14.68 -6.90 -9.74
N ALA A 285 -14.48 -6.09 -10.80
CA ALA A 285 -13.91 -4.73 -10.93
C ALA A 285 -12.37 -4.64 -11.00
N SER A 286 -11.69 -4.43 -12.15
CA SER A 286 -11.74 -3.36 -13.18
C SER A 286 -11.58 -1.94 -12.61
N VAL A 287 -10.43 -1.26 -12.85
CA VAL A 287 -10.30 0.02 -13.63
C VAL A 287 -8.80 0.37 -13.85
N ALA A 288 -8.47 0.60 -15.13
CA ALA A 288 -7.47 1.45 -15.81
C ALA A 288 -6.19 2.02 -15.12
N SER A 289 -5.05 1.72 -15.76
CA SER A 289 -4.07 2.65 -16.38
C SER A 289 -3.61 3.90 -15.60
N VAL A 290 -2.31 3.98 -15.25
CA VAL A 290 -1.44 5.15 -15.55
C VAL A 290 0.03 4.70 -15.70
N ASN A 291 0.62 5.18 -16.79
CA ASN A 291 2.02 5.18 -17.20
C ASN A 291 2.88 6.11 -16.32
N SER A 292 4.04 5.69 -15.82
CA SER A 292 5.08 6.62 -15.32
C SER A 292 6.47 5.98 -15.27
N GLN A 293 7.34 6.42 -16.18
CA GLN A 293 8.79 6.33 -16.11
C GLN A 293 9.34 7.19 -14.96
N SER A 294 10.32 6.67 -14.22
CA SER A 294 11.47 7.44 -13.71
C SER A 294 12.46 6.46 -13.04
N SER A 295 13.53 6.04 -13.72
CA SER A 295 14.87 6.66 -13.64
C SER A 295 15.33 6.93 -12.21
N GLY A 296 16.05 5.96 -11.66
CA GLY A 296 16.81 6.12 -10.44
C GLY A 296 18.10 6.91 -10.68
N THR A 297 18.36 7.86 -9.80
CA THR A 297 19.69 8.43 -9.60
C THR A 297 20.05 8.30 -8.12
N ALA A 298 21.13 7.58 -7.89
CA ALA A 298 21.74 7.35 -6.60
C ALA A 298 22.27 8.66 -6.00
N LEU A 299 21.99 8.91 -4.73
CA LEU A 299 22.74 9.87 -3.91
C LEU A 299 23.14 9.20 -2.59
N LYS A 300 24.45 8.98 -2.48
CA LYS A 300 25.18 8.70 -1.25
C LYS A 300 25.22 9.98 -0.43
N THR A 301 24.77 9.96 0.83
CA THR A 301 25.31 10.83 1.88
C THR A 301 25.02 10.23 3.26
N SER A 302 26.09 9.86 3.97
CA SER A 302 26.08 9.73 5.43
C SER A 302 25.92 11.10 6.08
N PRO A 303 25.39 11.18 7.31
CA PRO A 303 26.09 12.02 8.29
C PRO A 303 26.22 11.41 9.68
N LYS A 304 27.47 11.47 10.14
CA LYS A 304 27.98 11.66 11.50
C LYS A 304 26.96 11.97 12.61
N LEU A 305 26.95 11.04 13.57
CA LEU A 305 26.85 11.18 15.02
C LEU A 305 26.95 12.62 15.57
N PHE A 306 25.84 13.08 16.18
CA PHE A 306 25.88 14.04 17.27
C PHE A 306 25.18 13.42 18.49
N ALA A 307 25.96 13.22 19.55
CA ALA A 307 25.47 12.87 20.86
C ALA A 307 24.86 14.12 21.53
N MET A 308 23.65 13.99 22.07
CA MET A 308 23.04 15.00 22.93
C MET A 308 22.90 14.41 24.34
N PRO A 309 23.37 15.11 25.39
CA PRO A 309 23.29 14.64 26.77
C PRO A 309 21.95 14.97 27.42
N SER A 310 21.57 14.06 28.33
CA SER A 310 20.40 14.10 29.22
C SER A 310 20.42 15.29 30.19
N PRO A 311 19.27 15.91 30.54
CA PRO A 311 19.23 16.91 31.61
C PRO A 311 19.08 16.26 32.99
N THR A 312 20.14 16.37 33.78
CA THR A 312 20.21 16.05 35.22
C THR A 312 19.57 17.16 36.06
N ILE A 313 18.66 16.78 36.96
CA ILE A 313 18.03 17.64 37.97
C ILE A 313 19.08 18.05 39.03
N PRO A 314 19.25 19.35 39.36
CA PRO A 314 20.15 19.75 40.43
C PRO A 314 19.50 19.59 41.80
N SER A 315 20.06 18.66 42.58
CA SER A 315 19.93 18.58 44.04
C SER A 315 20.74 19.72 44.67
N ILE A 316 20.05 20.63 45.35
CA ILE A 316 20.67 21.67 46.20
C ILE A 316 20.87 21.08 47.60
N VAL A 317 22.13 20.95 48.01
CA VAL A 317 22.56 20.63 49.36
C VAL A 317 23.50 21.72 49.87
N GLY A 318 23.10 22.32 51.00
CA GLY A 318 23.99 22.81 52.07
C GLY A 318 24.21 24.33 52.15
N PRO A 319 24.72 24.87 53.30
CA PRO A 319 24.96 24.22 54.60
C PRO A 319 24.58 25.05 55.87
N SER A 320 24.48 24.32 56.99
CA SER A 320 24.88 24.63 58.37
C SER A 320 24.75 26.04 59.01
N SER A 321 24.24 25.99 60.26
CA SER A 321 24.62 26.76 61.46
C SER A 321 23.73 27.90 61.93
N GLY A 322 23.15 27.70 63.13
CA GLY A 322 23.15 28.74 64.17
C GLY A 322 21.82 29.05 64.86
N ALA A 323 21.75 28.71 66.15
CA ALA A 323 20.90 29.29 67.21
C ALA A 323 19.37 29.03 67.13
N SER A 324 18.84 28.18 68.02
CA SER A 324 18.05 28.56 69.23
C SER A 324 16.88 29.50 68.90
N TRP A 325 15.61 29.22 69.23
CA TRP A 325 15.06 29.12 70.58
C TRP A 325 13.78 28.24 70.59
N ILE A 326 13.74 27.34 71.58
CA ILE A 326 12.56 26.63 72.14
C ILE A 326 11.80 27.72 72.98
N PRO A 327 10.46 27.68 73.24
CA PRO A 327 9.80 26.45 73.68
C PRO A 327 8.30 26.21 73.41
N ARG A 328 7.92 24.93 73.65
CA ARG A 328 6.77 24.44 74.45
C ARG A 328 5.34 24.83 74.01
N PHE A 329 4.31 23.99 74.04
CA PHE A 329 3.97 22.73 74.75
C PHE A 329 3.35 21.78 73.70
N GLY A 330 3.60 20.46 73.68
CA GLY A 330 2.97 19.46 74.56
C GLY A 330 1.50 19.26 74.15
N SER A 331 0.92 18.08 73.96
CA SER A 331 1.23 16.69 74.28
C SER A 331 0.06 15.91 73.66
N ALA A 332 0.31 14.97 72.76
CA ALA A 332 0.18 13.53 72.99
C ALA A 332 -1.26 12.97 73.09
N THR A 333 -1.40 11.74 72.56
CA THR A 333 -2.39 10.70 72.87
C THR A 333 -3.83 10.95 72.44
N ASP A 334 -4.63 9.97 72.06
CA ASP A 334 -4.52 8.56 71.66
C ASP A 334 -5.96 8.15 71.34
N ALA A 335 -6.12 7.01 70.67
CA ALA A 335 -7.24 6.08 70.87
C ALA A 335 -8.71 6.48 70.51
N SER A 336 -9.21 5.72 69.54
CA SER A 336 -10.42 4.87 69.64
C SER A 336 -11.84 5.49 69.56
N SER A 337 -12.53 5.02 68.50
CA SER A 337 -13.72 4.16 68.55
C SER A 337 -15.13 4.71 68.81
N VAL A 338 -16.04 3.97 68.15
CA VAL A 338 -17.47 3.74 68.43
C VAL A 338 -18.52 4.64 67.76
N ALA A 339 -19.34 3.93 66.99
CA ALA A 339 -20.73 4.13 66.60
C ALA A 339 -21.58 5.10 67.44
N LEU A 340 -22.62 5.69 66.83
CA LEU A 340 -24.01 5.18 66.89
C LEU A 340 -24.98 6.15 66.20
N ALA A 341 -26.06 5.57 65.69
CA ALA A 341 -27.29 6.21 65.24
C ALA A 341 -27.86 7.23 66.23
N SER A 342 -28.56 8.25 65.72
CA SER A 342 -29.72 8.92 66.37
C SER A 342 -30.38 9.87 65.38
N GLN A 343 -31.63 9.58 65.01
CA GLN A 343 -32.83 10.30 65.45
C GLN A 343 -32.98 11.70 64.85
N SER A 344 -33.83 11.77 63.83
CA SER A 344 -34.44 12.99 63.32
C SER A 344 -35.75 13.22 64.07
N THR A 345 -35.76 14.15 65.01
CA THR A 345 -36.96 14.63 65.71
C THR A 345 -37.04 16.15 65.57
N THR A 346 -38.09 16.58 64.86
CA THR A 346 -38.94 17.76 65.12
C THR A 346 -38.37 18.95 65.88
N THR A 347 -38.44 20.13 65.26
CA THR A 347 -39.18 21.29 65.80
C THR A 347 -39.69 22.20 64.66
N ALA A 348 -40.99 22.48 64.68
CA ALA A 348 -41.63 23.61 64.01
C ALA A 348 -41.26 24.93 64.72
N PRO A 349 -41.45 26.11 64.10
CA PRO A 349 -42.79 26.72 64.15
C PRO A 349 -43.24 27.44 62.85
N THR A 350 -44.52 27.28 62.55
CA THR A 350 -45.52 28.36 62.43
C THR A 350 -45.07 29.72 61.87
N HIS A 351 -45.47 30.05 60.63
CA HIS A 351 -46.48 31.07 60.32
C HIS A 351 -46.68 31.20 58.80
N THR A 352 -47.75 30.57 58.33
CA THR A 352 -48.42 30.83 57.05
C THR A 352 -48.87 32.30 57.02
N ARG A 353 -48.24 33.13 56.18
CA ARG A 353 -48.71 34.50 55.89
C ARG A 353 -49.57 34.48 54.64
N ALA A 354 -50.85 34.76 54.85
CA ALA A 354 -51.88 34.95 53.84
C ALA A 354 -51.55 36.14 52.89
N PRO A 355 -52.11 36.15 51.66
CA PRO A 355 -52.06 37.30 50.77
C PRO A 355 -53.03 38.37 51.30
N SER A 356 -52.50 39.36 52.03
CA SER A 356 -53.27 40.55 52.37
C SER A 356 -53.31 41.47 51.14
N THR A 357 -54.44 41.41 50.44
CA THR A 357 -55.23 42.59 50.04
C THR A 357 -54.43 43.84 49.68
N GLY A 358 -54.42 44.14 48.38
CA GLY A 358 -54.28 45.52 47.89
C GLY A 358 -55.34 46.38 48.57
N SER A 359 -54.90 47.18 49.54
CA SER A 359 -55.62 48.33 50.01
C SER A 359 -55.45 49.40 48.95
N ALA A 360 -56.48 49.56 48.12
CA ALA A 360 -56.68 50.76 47.33
C ALA A 360 -56.39 51.98 48.21
N GLY A 361 -55.57 52.89 47.68
CA GLY A 361 -55.30 54.17 48.32
C GLY A 361 -56.61 54.89 48.58
N SER A 362 -56.98 54.95 49.86
CA SER A 362 -57.91 55.96 50.35
C SER A 362 -57.16 57.28 50.27
N ALA A 363 -57.33 57.97 49.15
CA ALA A 363 -57.07 59.39 49.05
C ALA A 363 -57.90 60.08 50.14
N VAL A 364 -57.26 60.37 51.28
CA VAL A 364 -57.84 61.27 52.27
C VAL A 364 -57.87 62.65 51.60
N PRO A 365 -59.05 63.23 51.37
CA PRO A 365 -59.12 64.60 50.91
C PRO A 365 -58.52 65.46 52.01
N ASP A 366 -57.52 66.25 51.63
CA ASP A 366 -56.94 67.32 52.44
C ASP A 366 -58.05 68.36 52.69
N THR A 367 -58.94 68.07 53.65
CA THR A 367 -59.93 69.02 54.11
C THR A 367 -59.20 70.01 54.98
N GLU A 368 -58.56 70.98 54.32
CA GLU A 368 -58.10 72.22 54.89
C GLU A 368 -59.33 72.91 55.53
N ILE A 369 -59.57 72.66 56.81
CA ILE A 369 -60.60 73.36 57.60
C ILE A 369 -60.12 74.81 57.72
N LYS A 370 -60.50 75.65 56.76
CA LYS A 370 -60.39 77.11 56.86
C LYS A 370 -61.29 77.59 57.99
N LEU A 371 -60.75 77.57 59.21
CA LEU A 371 -61.32 78.26 60.36
C LEU A 371 -61.48 79.74 59.99
N ASN A 372 -62.73 80.20 59.92
CA ASN A 372 -63.07 81.58 59.64
C ASN A 372 -62.36 82.49 60.66
N ALA A 373 -61.47 83.37 60.19
CA ALA A 373 -60.58 84.19 61.02
C ALA A 373 -61.33 85.00 62.10
N ALA A 374 -62.61 85.31 61.86
CA ALA A 374 -63.49 85.96 62.81
C ALA A 374 -63.79 85.11 64.06
N MET A 375 -63.92 83.78 63.92
CA MET A 375 -64.16 82.85 65.03
C MET A 375 -62.89 82.61 65.85
N ALA A 376 -61.73 82.54 65.18
CA ALA A 376 -60.43 82.47 65.85
C ALA A 376 -60.15 83.73 66.70
N ASN A 377 -60.49 84.92 66.19
CA ASN A 377 -60.39 86.18 66.94
C ASN A 377 -61.34 86.25 68.15
N SER A 378 -62.57 85.71 68.04
CA SER A 378 -63.52 85.66 69.18
C SER A 378 -63.10 84.68 70.28
N MET A 379 -62.37 83.61 69.95
CA MET A 379 -61.80 82.72 70.97
C MET A 379 -60.54 83.32 71.60
N ALA A 380 -59.71 83.99 70.80
CA ALA A 380 -58.52 84.68 71.29
C ALA A 380 -58.85 85.80 72.28
N SER A 381 -59.98 86.52 72.12
CA SER A 381 -60.41 87.58 73.04
C SER A 381 -61.00 87.08 74.36
N LYS A 382 -61.35 85.79 74.47
CA LYS A 382 -61.92 85.17 75.70
C LYS A 382 -60.87 84.45 76.55
N LEU A 383 -59.68 84.23 76.00
CA LEU A 383 -58.57 83.61 76.70
C LEU A 383 -57.80 84.70 77.44
N SER A 384 -57.57 84.52 78.74
CA SER A 384 -56.72 85.43 79.49
C SER A 384 -55.29 85.39 78.92
N PRO A 385 -54.50 86.49 79.01
CA PRO A 385 -53.12 86.52 78.52
C PRO A 385 -52.23 85.37 79.03
N ALA A 386 -52.53 84.85 80.23
CA ALA A 386 -51.86 83.68 80.81
C ALA A 386 -52.19 82.38 80.05
N GLU A 387 -53.45 82.14 79.70
CA GLU A 387 -53.88 80.97 78.93
C GLU A 387 -53.34 81.00 77.50
N LEU A 388 -53.30 82.18 76.89
CA LEU A 388 -52.73 82.40 75.56
C LEU A 388 -51.22 82.08 75.53
N SER A 389 -50.48 82.43 76.58
CA SER A 389 -49.06 82.04 76.75
C SER A 389 -48.87 80.52 76.89
N VAL A 390 -49.79 79.82 77.58
CA VAL A 390 -49.74 78.35 77.69
C VAL A 390 -50.04 77.71 76.35
N ILE A 391 -51.05 78.19 75.62
CA ILE A 391 -51.40 77.69 74.28
C ILE A 391 -50.24 77.92 73.30
N LEU A 392 -49.58 79.08 73.33
CA LEU A 392 -48.38 79.34 72.52
C LEU A 392 -47.27 78.35 72.83
N ARG A 393 -46.94 78.15 74.13
CA ARG A 393 -45.94 77.15 74.56
C ARG A 393 -46.33 75.72 74.15
N MET A 394 -47.62 75.38 74.20
CA MET A 394 -48.11 74.08 73.75
C MET A 394 -47.97 73.93 72.23
N ARG A 395 -48.27 74.98 71.46
CA ARG A 395 -48.08 74.99 70.01
C ARG A 395 -46.62 74.88 69.62
N GLU A 396 -45.72 75.60 70.28
CA GLU A 396 -44.27 75.49 70.07
C GLU A 396 -43.76 74.08 70.42
N LYS A 397 -44.25 73.48 71.51
CA LYS A 397 -43.95 72.09 71.86
C LYS A 397 -44.49 71.11 70.83
N LEU A 398 -45.72 71.31 70.34
CA LEU A 398 -46.33 70.47 69.31
C LEU A 398 -45.52 70.55 68.01
N GLN A 399 -45.21 71.78 67.56
CA GLN A 399 -44.40 72.03 66.37
C GLN A 399 -43.00 71.43 66.50
N LYS A 400 -42.39 71.51 67.69
CA LYS A 400 -41.11 70.84 67.97
C LYS A 400 -41.23 69.31 67.90
N CYS A 401 -42.25 68.73 68.53
CA CYS A 401 -42.52 67.29 68.44
C CYS A 401 -42.79 66.84 66.99
N GLU A 402 -43.50 67.64 66.20
CA GLU A 402 -43.75 67.38 64.78
C GLU A 402 -42.45 67.44 63.97
N ALA A 403 -41.59 68.43 64.21
CA ALA A 403 -40.28 68.53 63.57
C ALA A 403 -39.35 67.37 63.95
N ASP A 404 -39.33 66.97 65.23
CA ASP A 404 -38.55 65.82 65.71
C ASP A 404 -39.09 64.49 65.14
N ALA A 405 -40.41 64.35 65.01
CA ALA A 405 -41.04 63.20 64.37
C ALA A 405 -40.75 63.15 62.86
N ALA A 406 -40.78 64.29 62.17
CA ALA A 406 -40.41 64.39 60.76
C ALA A 406 -38.92 64.04 60.55
N ARG A 407 -38.03 64.58 61.39
CA ARG A 407 -36.60 64.21 61.37
C ARG A 407 -36.40 62.72 61.62
N SER A 408 -37.10 62.14 62.60
CA SER A 408 -37.03 60.71 62.89
C SER A 408 -37.57 59.84 61.74
N ARG A 409 -38.54 60.33 60.95
CA ARG A 409 -39.01 59.64 59.74
C ARG A 409 -37.96 59.71 58.64
N GLN A 410 -37.37 60.88 58.41
CA GLN A 410 -36.31 61.04 57.42
C GLN A 410 -35.06 60.19 57.76
N GLU A 411 -34.62 60.19 59.02
CA GLU A 411 -33.51 59.33 59.48
C GLU A 411 -33.83 57.84 59.28
N LYS A 412 -35.10 57.42 59.45
CA LYS A 412 -35.52 56.05 59.14
C LYS A 412 -35.49 55.76 57.65
N GLU A 413 -35.94 56.69 56.81
CA GLU A 413 -35.90 56.55 55.35
C GLU A 413 -34.45 56.46 54.85
N ASP A 414 -33.55 57.32 55.36
CA ASP A 414 -32.12 57.29 55.06
C ASP A 414 -31.46 55.98 55.53
N ALA A 415 -31.80 55.50 56.73
CA ALA A 415 -31.30 54.22 57.24
C ALA A 415 -31.78 53.03 56.39
N VAL A 416 -33.04 53.05 55.93
CA VAL A 416 -33.58 52.02 55.02
C VAL A 416 -32.90 52.08 53.66
N ALA A 417 -32.67 53.27 53.10
CA ALA A 417 -31.95 53.45 51.84
C ALA A 417 -30.50 52.95 51.94
N ASN A 418 -29.82 53.26 53.05
CA ASN A 418 -28.47 52.77 53.31
C ASN A 418 -28.44 51.24 53.45
N LEU A 419 -29.37 50.65 54.21
CA LEU A 419 -29.47 49.20 54.34
C LEU A 419 -29.69 48.52 52.98
N ALA A 420 -30.60 49.04 52.16
CA ALA A 420 -30.86 48.53 50.81
C ALA A 420 -29.63 48.64 49.91
N SER A 421 -28.86 49.73 49.99
CA SER A 421 -27.61 49.89 49.22
C SER A 421 -26.53 48.89 49.65
N VAL A 422 -26.40 48.62 50.96
CA VAL A 422 -25.46 47.64 51.50
C VAL A 422 -25.88 46.22 51.13
N GLU A 423 -27.19 45.92 51.15
CA GLU A 423 -27.73 44.65 50.67
C GLU A 423 -27.43 44.44 49.18
N ALA A 424 -27.59 45.46 48.33
CA ALA A 424 -27.25 45.37 46.92
C ALA A 424 -25.75 45.11 46.69
N VAL A 425 -24.86 45.77 47.44
CA VAL A 425 -23.41 45.51 47.36
C VAL A 425 -23.08 44.09 47.82
N LYS A 426 -23.73 43.60 48.88
CA LYS A 426 -23.56 42.23 49.37
C LYS A 426 -24.01 41.22 48.31
N GLU A 427 -25.18 41.41 47.70
CA GLU A 427 -25.67 40.54 46.64
C GLU A 427 -24.73 40.52 45.43
N PHE A 428 -24.21 41.68 45.03
CA PHE A 428 -23.22 41.80 43.97
C PHE A 428 -21.91 41.05 44.31
N LEU A 429 -21.39 41.19 45.52
CA LEU A 429 -20.19 40.47 45.95
C LEU A 429 -20.41 38.96 46.02
N VAL A 430 -21.57 38.51 46.51
CA VAL A 430 -21.93 37.08 46.53
C VAL A 430 -22.05 36.53 45.10
N ALA A 431 -22.67 37.26 44.19
CA ALA A 431 -22.75 36.88 42.78
C ALA A 431 -21.35 36.76 42.16
N ARG A 432 -20.48 37.75 42.38
CA ARG A 432 -19.11 37.74 41.87
C ARG A 432 -18.27 36.60 42.44
N VAL A 433 -18.39 36.30 43.74
CA VAL A 433 -17.71 35.15 44.37
C VAL A 433 -18.18 33.84 43.74
N ARG A 434 -19.50 33.66 43.51
CA ARG A 434 -20.04 32.48 42.82
C ARG A 434 -19.54 32.37 41.38
N ASP A 435 -19.43 33.47 40.65
CA ASP A 435 -18.89 33.46 39.29
C ASP A 435 -17.40 33.07 39.26
N THR A 436 -16.62 33.56 40.23
CA THR A 436 -15.21 33.15 40.36
C THR A 436 -15.07 31.68 40.77
N GLU A 437 -15.92 31.18 41.67
CA GLU A 437 -15.96 29.77 42.06
C GLU A 437 -16.31 28.87 40.88
N LYS A 438 -17.33 29.27 40.08
CA LYS A 438 -17.71 28.58 38.85
C LYS A 438 -16.57 28.57 37.83
N THR A 439 -15.84 29.67 37.70
CA THR A 439 -14.67 29.77 36.81
C THR A 439 -13.55 28.84 37.25
N VAL A 440 -13.24 28.80 38.54
CA VAL A 440 -12.23 27.89 39.11
C VAL A 440 -12.65 26.43 38.95
N GLN A 441 -13.94 26.12 39.13
CA GLN A 441 -14.46 24.78 38.93
C GLN A 441 -14.35 24.33 37.47
N ASN A 442 -14.67 25.22 36.51
CA ASN A 442 -14.49 24.97 35.09
C ASN A 442 -13.01 24.73 34.73
N GLN A 443 -12.09 25.56 35.24
CA GLN A 443 -10.65 25.37 35.03
C GLN A 443 -10.14 24.04 35.60
N LYS A 444 -10.67 23.63 36.75
CA LYS A 444 -10.35 22.34 37.36
C LYS A 444 -10.84 21.16 36.51
N GLU A 445 -12.00 21.27 35.89
CA GLU A 445 -12.55 20.26 34.98
C GLU A 445 -11.74 20.20 33.67
N GLU A 446 -11.38 21.35 33.11
CA GLU A 446 -10.50 21.44 31.94
C GLU A 446 -9.13 20.81 32.21
N MET A 447 -8.52 21.09 33.37
CA MET A 447 -7.25 20.49 33.78
C MET A 447 -7.35 18.95 33.90
N LYS A 448 -8.47 18.42 34.40
CA LYS A 448 -8.72 16.96 34.43
C LYS A 448 -8.85 16.37 33.03
N GLU A 449 -9.49 17.09 32.11
CA GLU A 449 -9.62 16.65 30.72
C GLU A 449 -8.27 16.63 30.00
N VAL A 450 -7.43 17.64 30.22
CA VAL A 450 -6.04 17.68 29.72
C VAL A 450 -5.22 16.52 30.30
N GLN A 451 -5.32 16.25 31.60
CA GLN A 451 -4.65 15.08 32.20
C GLN A 451 -5.11 13.76 31.59
N LYS A 452 -6.42 13.61 31.33
CA LYS A 452 -6.96 12.42 30.65
C LYS A 452 -6.42 12.27 29.23
N LYS A 453 -6.34 13.37 28.47
CA LYS A 453 -5.74 13.38 27.13
C LYS A 453 -4.26 13.02 27.16
N ASN A 454 -3.49 13.58 28.09
CA ASN A 454 -2.06 13.25 28.26
C ASN A 454 -1.83 11.76 28.58
N LEU A 455 -2.70 11.14 29.38
CA LEU A 455 -2.62 9.70 29.65
C LEU A 455 -2.94 8.87 28.39
N ALA A 456 -3.96 9.27 27.62
CA ALA A 456 -4.29 8.60 26.36
C ALA A 456 -3.15 8.75 25.32
N ASP A 457 -2.54 9.93 25.22
CA ASP A 457 -1.38 10.17 24.36
C ASP A 457 -0.18 9.32 24.80
N GLN A 458 0.04 9.16 26.10
CA GLN A 458 1.08 8.28 26.64
C GLN A 458 0.83 6.82 26.25
N GLU A 459 -0.41 6.33 26.30
CA GLU A 459 -0.76 4.98 25.85
C GLU A 459 -0.48 4.80 24.35
N VAL A 460 -0.81 5.80 23.53
CA VAL A 460 -0.53 5.79 22.09
C VAL A 460 0.98 5.79 21.82
N ILE A 461 1.77 6.59 22.54
CA ILE A 461 3.24 6.61 22.42
C ILE A 461 3.82 5.24 22.76
N ILE A 462 3.39 4.62 23.87
CA ILE A 462 3.85 3.28 24.27
C ILE A 462 3.51 2.24 23.19
N PHE A 463 2.29 2.30 22.63
CA PHE A 463 1.88 1.42 21.55
C PHE A 463 2.73 1.60 20.28
N LEU A 464 3.00 2.85 19.90
CA LEU A 464 3.86 3.16 18.75
C LEU A 464 5.29 2.68 18.97
N ASP A 465 5.86 2.88 20.16
CA ASP A 465 7.20 2.41 20.52
C ASP A 465 7.29 0.88 20.47
N GLU A 466 6.30 0.16 21.01
CA GLU A 466 6.24 -1.30 20.93
C GLU A 466 6.11 -1.78 19.48
N ARG A 467 5.29 -1.10 18.66
CA ARG A 467 5.13 -1.43 17.25
C ARG A 467 6.42 -1.20 16.45
N VAL A 468 7.11 -0.08 16.69
CA VAL A 468 8.42 0.23 16.08
C VAL A 468 9.43 -0.85 16.48
N LYS A 469 9.53 -1.18 17.77
CA LYS A 469 10.44 -2.24 18.25
C LYS A 469 10.16 -3.60 17.60
N LYS A 470 8.88 -3.95 17.41
CA LYS A 470 8.49 -5.17 16.70
C LYS A 470 8.93 -5.15 15.23
N LEU A 471 8.70 -4.04 14.53
CA LEU A 471 9.12 -3.86 13.14
C LEU A 471 10.65 -3.89 12.99
N GLU A 472 11.39 -3.27 13.92
CA GLU A 472 12.86 -3.36 13.96
C GLU A 472 13.35 -4.79 14.18
N GLY A 473 12.64 -5.57 15.00
CA GLY A 473 12.87 -7.01 15.16
C GLY A 473 12.68 -7.77 13.86
N GLU A 474 11.53 -7.58 13.20
CA GLU A 474 11.20 -8.22 11.91
C GLU A 474 12.23 -7.87 10.82
N VAL A 475 12.68 -6.61 10.75
CA VAL A 475 13.72 -6.17 9.81
C VAL A 475 15.07 -6.83 10.10
N ASN A 476 15.45 -6.98 11.37
CA ASN A 476 16.69 -7.66 11.76
C ASN A 476 16.64 -9.16 11.42
N ASP A 477 15.49 -9.81 11.61
CA ASP A 477 15.30 -11.22 11.26
C ASP A 477 15.40 -11.43 9.74
N ILE A 478 14.75 -10.58 8.94
CA ILE A 478 14.86 -10.60 7.47
C ILE A 478 16.31 -10.42 7.03
N LYS A 479 17.03 -9.46 7.62
CA LYS A 479 18.44 -9.21 7.31
C LYS A 479 19.35 -10.39 7.66
N SER A 480 19.06 -11.08 8.77
CA SER A 480 19.74 -12.31 9.17
C SER A 480 19.49 -13.44 8.16
N GLN A 481 18.23 -13.63 7.74
CA GLN A 481 17.86 -14.61 6.71
C GLN A 481 18.51 -14.31 5.36
N GLU A 482 18.54 -13.04 4.94
CA GLU A 482 19.23 -12.60 3.72
C GLU A 482 20.72 -12.93 3.77
N SER A 483 21.38 -12.70 4.91
CA SER A 483 22.79 -13.04 5.10
C SER A 483 23.04 -14.55 4.99
N ILE A 484 22.15 -15.38 5.54
CA ILE A 484 22.25 -16.84 5.46
C ILE A 484 22.05 -17.30 4.01
N ALA A 485 20.98 -16.84 3.34
CA ALA A 485 20.69 -17.20 1.96
C ALA A 485 21.82 -16.76 1.01
N LYS A 486 22.41 -15.58 1.24
CA LYS A 486 23.56 -15.09 0.47
C LYS A 486 24.81 -15.95 0.69
N GLN A 487 25.05 -16.41 1.92
CA GLN A 487 26.15 -17.32 2.23
C GLN A 487 25.93 -18.69 1.56
N GLU A 488 24.72 -19.24 1.61
CA GLU A 488 24.37 -20.50 0.95
C GLU A 488 24.51 -20.41 -0.58
N ALA A 489 24.10 -19.29 -1.18
CA ALA A 489 24.28 -19.04 -2.61
C ALA A 489 25.78 -18.95 -2.97
N ALA A 490 26.60 -18.28 -2.16
CA ALA A 490 28.04 -18.21 -2.36
C ALA A 490 28.69 -19.61 -2.27
N ASP A 491 28.29 -20.43 -1.30
CA ASP A 491 28.79 -21.79 -1.14
C ASP A 491 28.36 -22.71 -2.30
N ALA A 492 27.14 -22.53 -2.82
CA ALA A 492 26.66 -23.25 -3.99
C ALA A 492 27.46 -22.90 -5.25
N VAL A 493 27.73 -21.60 -5.47
CA VAL A 493 28.60 -21.13 -6.56
C VAL A 493 30.00 -21.71 -6.43
N ALA A 494 30.61 -21.67 -5.24
CA ALA A 494 31.94 -22.23 -5.00
C ALA A 494 32.00 -23.75 -5.23
N LYS A 495 30.93 -24.49 -4.86
CA LYS A 495 30.82 -25.93 -5.16
C LYS A 495 30.70 -26.19 -6.66
N ASN A 496 29.91 -25.40 -7.38
CA ASN A 496 29.75 -25.53 -8.82
C ASN A 496 31.04 -25.17 -9.57
N GLU A 497 31.77 -24.14 -9.14
CA GLU A 497 33.06 -23.79 -9.72
C GLU A 497 34.07 -24.95 -9.59
N LYS A 498 34.11 -25.62 -8.43
CA LYS A 498 34.94 -26.82 -8.23
C LYS A 498 34.54 -27.97 -9.17
N LYS A 499 33.23 -28.22 -9.36
CA LYS A 499 32.74 -29.24 -10.30
C LYS A 499 33.13 -28.91 -11.75
N VAL A 500 32.96 -27.65 -12.17
CA VAL A 500 33.35 -27.19 -13.50
C VAL A 500 34.84 -27.37 -13.72
N ARG A 501 35.67 -27.07 -12.71
CA ARG A 501 37.13 -27.31 -12.77
C ARG A 501 37.47 -28.79 -12.98
N VAL A 502 36.85 -29.69 -12.21
CA VAL A 502 37.05 -31.14 -12.36
C VAL A 502 36.62 -31.64 -13.74
N LEU A 503 35.47 -31.21 -14.25
CA LEU A 503 35.01 -31.58 -15.60
C LEU A 503 35.93 -31.04 -16.69
N SER A 504 36.44 -29.81 -16.52
CA SER A 504 37.42 -29.22 -17.44
C SER A 504 38.73 -30.01 -17.45
N ASP A 505 39.21 -30.45 -16.29
CA ASP A 505 40.42 -31.27 -16.17
C ASP A 505 40.21 -32.66 -16.80
N MET A 506 39.04 -33.27 -16.61
CA MET A 506 38.68 -34.54 -17.24
C MET A 506 38.61 -34.43 -18.76
N LEU A 507 37.97 -33.40 -19.30
CA LEU A 507 37.93 -33.14 -20.75
C LEU A 507 39.33 -32.88 -21.32
N ARG A 508 40.20 -32.21 -20.56
CA ARG A 508 41.59 -31.99 -20.95
C ARG A 508 42.35 -33.32 -21.01
N PHE A 509 42.18 -34.17 -20.00
CA PHE A 509 42.79 -35.49 -19.95
C PHE A 509 42.33 -36.37 -21.12
N GLU A 510 41.03 -36.41 -21.44
CA GLU A 510 40.50 -37.16 -22.58
C GLU A 510 41.09 -36.68 -23.91
N ARG A 511 41.20 -35.36 -24.11
CA ARG A 511 41.84 -34.80 -25.31
C ARG A 511 43.31 -35.18 -25.42
N GLU A 512 44.05 -35.16 -24.31
CA GLU A 512 45.46 -35.57 -24.27
C GLU A 512 45.62 -37.07 -24.53
N GLN A 513 44.75 -37.89 -23.97
CA GLN A 513 44.69 -39.33 -24.21
C GLN A 513 44.42 -39.64 -25.69
N MET A 514 43.42 -38.98 -26.28
CA MET A 514 43.13 -39.10 -27.72
C MET A 514 44.32 -38.70 -28.59
N ALA A 515 45.01 -37.61 -28.25
CA ALA A 515 46.21 -37.19 -28.95
C ALA A 515 47.40 -38.17 -28.76
N SER A 516 47.49 -38.86 -27.63
CA SER A 516 48.48 -39.94 -27.42
C SER A 516 48.15 -41.16 -28.27
N ASN A 517 46.89 -41.61 -28.25
CA ASN A 517 46.40 -42.73 -29.05
C ASN A 517 46.62 -42.47 -30.55
N GLU A 518 46.36 -41.25 -31.02
CA GLU A 518 46.60 -40.88 -32.41
C GLU A 518 48.10 -40.93 -32.77
N ARG A 519 48.99 -40.49 -31.88
CA ARG A 519 50.45 -40.59 -32.06
C ARG A 519 50.91 -42.05 -32.10
N GLU A 520 50.42 -42.87 -31.19
CA GLU A 520 50.71 -44.31 -31.14
C GLU A 520 50.25 -45.01 -32.42
N TRP A 521 49.02 -44.76 -32.86
CA TRP A 521 48.50 -45.30 -34.12
C TRP A 521 49.35 -44.87 -35.33
N LYS A 522 49.74 -43.59 -35.41
CA LYS A 522 50.64 -43.09 -36.47
C LYS A 522 52.00 -43.78 -36.43
N ASN A 523 52.53 -44.07 -35.25
CA ASN A 523 53.80 -44.78 -35.08
C ASN A 523 53.68 -46.25 -35.52
N THR A 524 52.63 -46.95 -35.11
CA THR A 524 52.34 -48.33 -35.54
C THR A 524 52.15 -48.39 -37.05
N LYS A 525 51.41 -47.44 -37.64
CA LYS A 525 51.26 -47.33 -39.10
C LYS A 525 52.60 -47.15 -39.80
N LYS A 526 53.47 -46.27 -39.29
CA LYS A 526 54.84 -46.08 -39.85
C LYS A 526 55.67 -47.36 -39.75
N LEU A 527 55.56 -48.10 -38.65
CA LEU A 527 56.26 -49.37 -38.45
C LEU A 527 55.79 -50.42 -39.46
N LEU A 528 54.47 -50.62 -39.60
CA LEU A 528 53.89 -51.52 -40.60
C LEU A 528 54.30 -51.16 -42.03
N VAL A 529 54.33 -49.87 -42.38
CA VAL A 529 54.80 -49.42 -43.71
C VAL A 529 56.28 -49.78 -43.94
N LYS A 530 57.13 -49.67 -42.91
CA LYS A 530 58.54 -50.09 -42.99
C LYS A 530 58.67 -51.60 -43.17
N GLU A 531 57.90 -52.39 -42.42
CA GLU A 531 57.89 -53.85 -42.55
C GLU A 531 57.42 -54.30 -43.92
N VAL A 532 56.31 -53.75 -44.43
CA VAL A 532 55.82 -54.05 -45.78
C VAL A 532 56.87 -53.69 -46.85
N LYS A 533 57.55 -52.54 -46.71
CA LYS A 533 58.63 -52.15 -47.62
C LYS A 533 59.81 -53.12 -47.53
N SER A 534 60.17 -53.56 -46.33
CA SER A 534 61.22 -54.57 -46.09
C SER A 534 60.87 -55.91 -46.74
N CYS A 535 59.66 -56.43 -46.52
CA CYS A 535 59.16 -57.66 -47.15
C CYS A 535 59.17 -57.57 -48.68
N ARG A 536 58.71 -56.44 -49.25
CA ARG A 536 58.77 -56.22 -50.71
C ARG A 536 60.21 -56.23 -51.24
N SER A 537 61.14 -55.59 -50.54
CA SER A 537 62.56 -55.63 -50.90
C SER A 537 63.12 -57.06 -50.85
N HIS A 538 62.73 -57.85 -49.85
CA HIS A 538 63.16 -59.24 -49.72
C HIS A 538 62.62 -60.13 -50.83
N ILE A 539 61.35 -59.96 -51.21
CA ILE A 539 60.75 -60.65 -52.36
C ILE A 539 61.53 -60.35 -53.64
N VAL A 540 61.86 -59.08 -53.92
CA VAL A 540 62.65 -58.70 -55.11
C VAL A 540 64.03 -59.35 -55.10
N THR A 541 64.70 -59.44 -53.95
CA THR A 541 65.97 -60.17 -53.83
C THR A 541 65.82 -61.65 -54.14
N LEU A 542 64.80 -62.31 -53.58
CA LEU A 542 64.51 -63.73 -53.85
C LEU A 542 64.14 -63.98 -55.32
N GLU A 543 63.40 -63.07 -55.96
CA GLU A 543 63.11 -63.15 -57.40
C GLU A 543 64.38 -63.05 -58.25
N ALA A 544 65.29 -62.14 -57.88
CA ALA A 544 66.58 -62.02 -58.55
C ALA A 544 67.46 -63.28 -58.38
N GLU A 545 67.45 -63.89 -57.18
CA GLU A 545 68.11 -65.17 -56.92
C GLU A 545 67.50 -66.32 -57.74
N LEU A 546 66.17 -66.40 -57.79
CA LEU A 546 65.42 -67.39 -58.55
C LEU A 546 65.71 -67.27 -60.06
N ASP A 547 65.71 -66.05 -60.59
CA ASP A 547 66.08 -65.78 -61.98
C ASP A 547 67.55 -66.09 -62.26
N GLY A 548 68.45 -65.84 -61.29
CA GLY A 548 69.84 -66.28 -61.34
C GLY A 548 69.97 -67.81 -61.47
N LEU A 549 69.25 -68.55 -60.63
CA LEU A 549 69.21 -70.02 -60.65
C LEU A 549 68.61 -70.56 -61.96
N LYS A 550 67.55 -69.93 -62.49
CA LYS A 550 66.97 -70.28 -63.79
C LYS A 550 68.00 -70.13 -64.92
N ARG A 551 68.73 -69.00 -64.97
CA ARG A 551 69.79 -68.78 -65.97
C ARG A 551 70.90 -69.82 -65.87
N GLN A 552 71.35 -70.16 -64.66
CA GLN A 552 72.33 -71.23 -64.45
C GLN A 552 71.82 -72.58 -64.95
N ASN A 553 70.55 -72.92 -64.67
CA ASN A 553 69.93 -74.15 -65.13
C ASN A 553 69.81 -74.20 -66.67
N GLU A 554 69.45 -73.08 -67.30
CA GLU A 554 69.45 -72.94 -68.76
C GLU A 554 70.84 -73.12 -69.36
N GLN A 555 71.87 -72.51 -68.77
CA GLN A 555 73.26 -72.70 -69.19
C GLN A 555 73.71 -74.16 -69.07
N LEU A 556 73.37 -74.84 -67.96
CA LEU A 556 73.64 -76.26 -67.79
C LEU A 556 72.90 -77.12 -68.82
N LYS A 557 71.63 -76.81 -69.11
CA LYS A 557 70.86 -77.49 -70.17
C LYS A 557 71.47 -77.28 -71.56
N GLN A 558 71.91 -76.06 -71.87
CA GLN A 558 72.59 -75.76 -73.13
C GLN A 558 73.94 -76.49 -73.20
N GLY A 559 74.74 -76.46 -72.15
CA GLY A 559 76.00 -77.20 -72.04
C GLY A 559 75.78 -78.71 -72.21
N LEU A 560 74.74 -79.27 -71.58
CA LEU A 560 74.34 -80.67 -71.73
C LEU A 560 73.93 -81.00 -73.17
N ARG A 561 73.25 -80.09 -73.88
CA ARG A 561 72.92 -80.27 -75.31
C ARG A 561 74.16 -80.25 -76.21
N VAL A 562 75.18 -79.47 -75.86
CA VAL A 562 76.46 -79.44 -76.59
C VAL A 562 77.27 -80.71 -76.34
N THR A 563 77.26 -81.26 -75.11
CA THR A 563 77.98 -82.49 -74.76
C THR A 563 77.19 -83.77 -75.03
N SER A 564 75.88 -83.68 -75.27
CA SER A 564 75.05 -84.81 -75.69
C SER A 564 75.26 -85.09 -77.18
N PRO A 565 75.91 -86.20 -77.56
CA PRO A 565 76.10 -86.54 -78.97
C PRO A 565 74.74 -86.72 -79.64
N PRO A 566 74.57 -86.30 -80.92
CA PRO A 566 73.30 -86.45 -81.61
C PRO A 566 72.93 -87.93 -81.65
N ASN A 567 71.85 -88.26 -80.92
CA ASN A 567 71.29 -89.59 -80.83
C ASN A 567 70.81 -90.00 -82.23
N LYS A 568 71.69 -90.62 -83.01
CA LYS A 568 71.35 -91.28 -84.27
C LYS A 568 70.38 -92.39 -83.92
N GLY A 569 69.14 -92.26 -84.39
CA GLY A 569 68.05 -93.16 -84.06
C GLY A 569 68.43 -94.63 -84.17
N LEU A 570 68.39 -95.33 -83.03
CA LEU A 570 68.10 -96.76 -83.04
C LEU A 570 66.60 -96.93 -83.22
N LYS A 571 66.20 -97.17 -84.48
CA LYS A 571 64.93 -97.81 -84.82
C LYS A 571 64.93 -99.21 -84.19
N TYR A 572 64.07 -99.46 -83.21
CA TYR A 572 63.63 -100.84 -82.94
C TYR A 572 62.44 -101.15 -83.85
N ARG A 573 62.56 -102.28 -84.53
CA ARG A 573 61.48 -103.03 -85.15
C ARG A 573 60.67 -103.73 -84.07
#